data_AF-A0A919GKX0-F1
#
_entry.id   AF-A0A919GKX0-F1
#
_cell.length_a   1.000
_cell.length_b   1.000
_cell.length_c   1.000
_cell.angle_alpha   90.00
_cell.angle_beta   90.00
_cell.angle_gamma   90.00
#
_symmetry.space_group_name_H-M   'P 1'
#
loop_
_entity.id
_entity.type
_entity.pdbx_description
1 polymer ?
#
loop_
_entity_poly.entity_id
_entity_poly.type
_entity_poly.pdbx_seq_one_letter_code
_entity_poly.pdbx_strand_id
1 'polypeptide(L)'
;MGRTLAEKVWDDHVVRRAEGEPDLLFIDLHLIHEVTSPQAFDGLRKNGRQVRRRDLTIATEDHNTPTLDIDKPIADPVSRTQLETLRKNCAEFGVRLHPLGDVEQGVVHVVGPQLGLTQPGTTVVCGDSHTSTHGAFGALAFGIGTSQVEHVLATQTLPMARPRTMAITVEGELAEGVTAKDLILAIIARIGTGGGQGYILEYRGPAIEKLSMEARMTVCNMSIEAGARAGMIAPDETTFAYLKGRPHAPEGEDWDAAVAYWKTLRTDDDAVFDAEVLIDAGSLTPYVTWGTNPGQGLPLSERVPDPASYEDPSERFAAEKALEYMGLSAGQPLREIRVDTVFVGSCTNGRIEDLRAAADVVRGRKVADGVRMLVVPGSARVGLQAVDEGLDQVFKEAGAEWRHAGCSMCLGMNPDQLAPGERSASTSNRNFEGRQGKGGRTHLVSPQVAAATAVLGHLASPADLSDTDVTAPAAV
;
A
#
# COMPACT_ATOMS: atom_id res chain seq x y z
N MET A 1 -15.08 -18.63 25.00
CA MET A 1 -15.46 -17.56 24.07
C MET A 1 -14.35 -17.50 23.06
N GLY A 2 -14.68 -17.72 21.80
CA GLY A 2 -13.73 -17.63 20.69
C GLY A 2 -13.05 -16.27 20.64
N ARG A 3 -11.82 -16.26 20.13
CA ARG A 3 -11.01 -15.06 19.93
C ARG A 3 -10.88 -14.77 18.44
N THR A 4 -10.94 -13.49 18.10
CA THR A 4 -10.56 -12.99 16.78
C THR A 4 -9.06 -13.17 16.55
N LEU A 5 -8.62 -13.17 15.29
CA LEU A 5 -7.21 -13.16 14.91
C LEU A 5 -6.46 -12.00 15.60
N ALA A 6 -7.07 -10.82 15.59
CA ALA A 6 -6.50 -9.63 16.23
C ALA A 6 -6.27 -9.84 17.74
N GLU A 7 -7.24 -10.43 18.45
CA GLU A 7 -7.11 -10.71 19.88
C GLU A 7 -6.07 -11.78 20.17
N LYS A 8 -6.01 -12.84 19.35
CA LYS A 8 -4.98 -13.89 19.48
C LYS A 8 -3.58 -13.29 19.40
N VAL A 9 -3.31 -12.53 18.34
CA VAL A 9 -2.00 -11.88 18.14
C VAL A 9 -1.74 -10.85 19.24
N TRP A 10 -2.73 -10.03 19.61
CA TRP A 10 -2.56 -9.06 20.68
C TRP A 10 -2.16 -9.73 22.01
N ASP A 11 -2.92 -10.76 22.43
CA ASP A 11 -2.72 -11.44 23.70
C ASP A 11 -1.35 -12.12 23.80
N ASP A 12 -0.89 -12.72 22.71
CA ASP A 12 0.42 -13.39 22.64
C ASP A 12 1.60 -12.42 22.80
N HIS A 13 1.39 -11.11 22.56
CA HIS A 13 2.44 -10.09 22.58
C HIS A 13 2.41 -9.18 23.82
N VAL A 14 1.45 -9.38 24.74
CA VAL A 14 1.40 -8.56 25.95
C VAL A 14 2.53 -8.92 26.91
N VAL A 15 3.43 -7.98 27.16
CA VAL A 15 4.53 -8.09 28.14
C VAL A 15 4.07 -7.68 29.53
N ARG A 16 3.19 -6.68 29.63
CA ARG A 16 2.63 -6.20 30.90
C ARG A 16 1.21 -5.68 30.72
N ARG A 17 0.34 -6.06 31.66
CA ARG A 17 -0.98 -5.45 31.90
C ARG A 17 -1.00 -4.74 33.24
N ALA A 18 -1.61 -3.57 33.31
CA ALA A 18 -1.88 -2.85 34.56
C ALA A 18 -3.22 -2.13 34.46
N GLU A 19 -3.96 -2.11 35.58
CA GLU A 19 -5.29 -1.50 35.63
C GLU A 19 -5.21 0.00 35.33
N GLY A 20 -6.04 0.48 34.40
CA GLY A 20 -6.09 1.89 33.98
C GLY A 20 -4.94 2.33 33.07
N GLU A 21 -4.03 1.43 32.69
CA GLU A 21 -2.91 1.71 31.78
C GLU A 21 -3.07 0.94 30.45
N PRO A 22 -2.54 1.47 29.33
CA PRO A 22 -2.43 0.71 28.09
C PRO A 22 -1.61 -0.58 28.26
N ASP A 23 -1.93 -1.62 27.49
CA ASP A 23 -1.10 -2.83 27.43
C ASP A 23 0.28 -2.47 26.90
N LEU A 24 1.33 -3.08 27.46
CA LEU A 24 2.68 -2.97 26.91
C LEU A 24 2.93 -4.16 25.99
N LEU A 25 3.03 -3.90 24.69
CA LEU A 25 3.25 -4.92 23.66
C LEU A 25 4.73 -5.10 23.34
N PHE A 26 5.17 -6.34 23.12
CA PHE A 26 6.43 -6.63 22.46
C PHE A 26 6.31 -6.37 20.96
N ILE A 27 7.37 -5.85 20.34
CA ILE A 27 7.44 -5.59 18.90
C ILE A 27 8.39 -6.59 18.23
N ASP A 28 7.90 -7.46 17.35
CA ASP A 28 8.75 -8.45 16.67
C ASP A 28 9.56 -7.88 15.51
N LEU A 29 9.02 -6.88 14.82
CA LEU A 29 9.69 -6.25 13.70
C LEU A 29 9.49 -4.73 13.72
N HIS A 30 10.60 -4.00 13.72
CA HIS A 30 10.63 -2.56 13.56
C HIS A 30 11.28 -2.20 12.23
N LEU A 31 10.46 -1.75 11.28
CA LEU A 31 10.95 -1.21 10.02
C LEU A 31 11.15 0.31 10.15
N ILE A 32 12.20 0.84 9.52
CA ILE A 32 12.49 2.28 9.54
C ILE A 32 12.95 2.77 8.16
N HIS A 33 12.81 4.08 7.94
CA HIS A 33 13.19 4.78 6.71
C HIS A 33 13.65 6.20 7.05
N GLU A 34 14.13 6.93 6.05
CA GLU A 34 14.86 8.19 6.23
C GLU A 34 14.01 9.38 6.68
N VAL A 35 12.67 9.28 6.62
CA VAL A 35 11.80 10.44 6.89
C VAL A 35 11.50 10.61 8.38
N THR A 36 11.22 9.52 9.09
CA THR A 36 10.68 9.59 10.47
C THR A 36 11.63 9.08 11.54
N SER A 37 12.68 8.34 11.15
CA SER A 37 13.68 7.78 12.06
C SER A 37 14.83 8.72 12.50
N PRO A 38 15.26 9.74 11.73
CA PRO A 38 16.41 10.56 12.13
C PRO A 38 16.30 11.17 13.53
N GLN A 39 15.15 11.75 13.85
CA GLN A 39 14.92 12.39 15.15
C GLN A 39 14.86 11.36 16.29
N ALA A 40 14.41 10.13 16.02
CA ALA A 40 14.41 9.06 17.00
C ALA A 40 15.84 8.66 17.39
N PHE A 41 16.75 8.52 16.42
CA PHE A 41 18.17 8.28 16.69
C PHE A 41 18.84 9.43 17.45
N ASP A 42 18.51 10.68 17.12
CA ASP A 42 18.97 11.85 17.87
C ASP A 42 18.51 11.80 19.33
N GLY A 43 17.27 11.39 19.58
CA GLY A 43 16.73 11.16 20.92
C GLY A 43 17.52 10.12 21.71
N LEU A 44 17.83 8.97 21.10
CA LEU A 44 18.70 7.96 21.71
C LEU A 44 20.07 8.53 22.08
N ARG A 45 20.71 9.24 21.14
CA ARG A 45 22.04 9.82 21.33
C ARG A 45 22.06 10.81 22.48
N LYS A 46 21.08 11.73 22.53
CA LYS A 46 20.94 12.74 23.60
C LYS A 46 20.76 12.12 24.98
N ASN A 47 20.10 10.97 25.05
CA ASN A 47 19.83 10.25 26.29
C ASN A 47 20.85 9.15 26.62
N GLY A 48 21.93 9.01 25.83
CA GLY A 48 22.94 7.97 26.02
C GLY A 48 22.40 6.54 25.86
N ARG A 49 21.35 6.35 25.05
CA ARG A 49 20.70 5.06 24.82
C ARG A 49 21.23 4.38 23.56
N GLN A 50 21.09 3.05 23.51
CA GLN A 50 21.39 2.22 22.35
C GLN A 50 20.10 1.63 21.77
N VAL A 51 20.15 1.16 20.53
CA VAL A 51 19.07 0.34 19.96
C VAL A 51 19.03 -1.01 20.66
N ARG A 52 17.87 -1.40 21.19
CA ARG A 52 17.67 -2.56 22.06
C ARG A 52 17.74 -3.89 21.31
N ARG A 53 17.09 -4.01 20.15
CA ARG A 53 17.09 -5.21 19.30
C ARG A 53 17.41 -4.84 17.87
N ARG A 54 18.71 -4.72 17.58
CA ARG A 54 19.23 -4.46 16.24
C ARG A 54 18.88 -5.57 15.25
N ASP A 55 18.74 -6.79 15.75
CA ASP A 55 18.32 -7.98 15.02
C ASP A 55 16.84 -7.95 14.58
N LEU A 56 16.02 -7.14 15.25
CA LEU A 56 14.60 -6.94 14.93
C LEU A 56 14.32 -5.57 14.29
N THR A 57 15.37 -4.80 13.95
CA THR A 57 15.24 -3.47 13.36
C THR A 57 15.91 -3.43 11.99
N ILE A 58 15.17 -3.07 10.94
CA ILE A 58 15.68 -3.02 9.56
C ILE A 58 15.32 -1.70 8.91
N ALA A 59 16.31 -1.07 8.27
CA ALA A 59 16.17 0.17 7.55
C ALA A 59 16.20 -0.05 6.03
N THR A 60 15.46 0.79 5.30
CA THR A 60 15.55 0.91 3.84
C THR A 60 15.42 2.38 3.43
N GLU A 61 16.00 2.71 2.29
CA GLU A 61 15.83 4.02 1.66
C GLU A 61 14.71 3.94 0.63
N ASP A 62 13.68 4.79 0.71
CA ASP A 62 12.55 4.69 -0.22
C ASP A 62 11.81 5.99 -0.55
N HIS A 63 11.61 6.92 0.37
CA HIS A 63 10.76 8.11 0.15
C HIS A 63 11.42 9.19 -0.69
N ASN A 64 12.70 9.45 -0.45
CA ASN A 64 13.53 10.47 -1.11
C ASN A 64 14.43 9.87 -2.20
N THR A 65 14.27 8.57 -2.46
CA THR A 65 15.06 7.90 -3.50
C THR A 65 14.66 8.42 -4.88
N PRO A 66 15.63 8.86 -5.70
CA PRO A 66 15.35 9.19 -7.08
C PRO A 66 15.01 7.91 -7.85
N THR A 67 14.11 8.00 -8.82
CA THR A 67 13.72 6.88 -9.68
C THR A 67 14.37 6.92 -11.06
N LEU A 68 15.11 7.99 -11.33
CA LEU A 68 15.94 8.25 -12.49
C LEU A 68 17.35 8.59 -12.03
N ASP A 69 18.34 8.36 -12.90
CA ASP A 69 19.73 8.78 -12.66
C ASP A 69 20.25 8.34 -11.28
N ILE A 70 19.90 7.10 -10.86
CA ILE A 70 20.20 6.59 -9.51
C ILE A 70 21.70 6.45 -9.21
N ASP A 71 22.52 6.47 -10.26
CA ASP A 71 23.98 6.46 -10.23
C ASP A 71 24.59 7.86 -10.03
N LYS A 72 23.79 8.92 -10.13
CA LYS A 72 24.22 10.30 -9.91
C LYS A 72 23.98 10.75 -8.46
N PRO A 73 24.70 11.79 -7.99
CA PRO A 73 24.39 12.40 -6.70
C PRO A 73 22.95 12.92 -6.65
N ILE A 74 22.24 12.66 -5.55
CA ILE A 74 20.87 13.13 -5.32
C ILE A 74 20.85 14.65 -5.40
N ALA A 75 20.18 15.21 -6.41
CA ALA A 75 20.24 16.64 -6.72
C ALA A 75 19.62 17.51 -5.62
N ASP A 76 18.48 17.09 -5.06
CA ASP A 76 17.78 17.83 -4.01
C ASP A 76 18.54 17.74 -2.67
N PRO A 77 18.97 18.87 -2.07
CA PRO A 77 19.76 18.85 -0.85
C PRO A 77 18.99 18.34 0.37
N VAL A 78 17.67 18.49 0.41
CA VAL A 78 16.84 18.00 1.53
C VAL A 78 16.79 16.47 1.50
N SER A 79 16.43 15.90 0.35
CA SER A 79 16.42 14.47 0.06
C SER A 79 17.78 13.84 0.37
N ARG A 80 18.86 14.44 -0.12
CA ARG A 80 20.23 13.98 0.14
C ARG A 80 20.55 13.96 1.64
N THR A 81 20.21 15.03 2.35
CA THR A 81 20.48 15.15 3.81
C THR A 81 19.74 14.07 4.59
N GLN A 82 18.48 13.77 4.26
CA GLN A 82 17.72 12.72 4.95
C GLN A 82 18.33 11.33 4.75
N LEU A 83 18.68 10.98 3.51
CA LEU A 83 19.30 9.70 3.17
C LEU A 83 20.69 9.54 3.81
N GLU A 84 21.54 10.57 3.74
CA GLU A 84 22.85 10.57 4.40
C GLU A 84 22.72 10.46 5.94
N THR A 85 21.71 11.10 6.52
CA THR A 85 21.44 11.02 7.96
C THR A 85 21.01 9.61 8.36
N LEU A 86 20.14 8.95 7.58
CA LEU A 86 19.78 7.54 7.82
C LEU A 86 21.02 6.64 7.78
N ARG A 87 21.84 6.74 6.72
CA ARG A 87 23.08 5.98 6.57
C ARG A 87 24.01 6.14 7.78
N LYS A 88 24.23 7.38 8.21
CA LYS A 88 25.04 7.69 9.38
C LYS A 88 24.47 7.06 10.65
N ASN A 89 23.17 7.22 10.89
CA ASN A 89 22.51 6.68 12.07
C ASN A 89 22.55 5.13 12.09
N CYS A 90 22.27 4.47 10.97
CA CYS A 90 22.36 3.02 10.87
C CYS A 90 23.78 2.52 11.14
N ALA A 91 24.81 3.18 10.59
CA ALA A 91 26.20 2.84 10.86
C ALA A 91 26.60 3.06 12.33
N GLU A 92 26.18 4.17 12.94
CA GLU A 92 26.48 4.51 14.33
C GLU A 92 25.84 3.52 15.32
N PHE A 93 24.57 3.16 15.09
CA PHE A 93 23.79 2.32 16.00
C PHE A 93 23.82 0.82 15.66
N GLY A 94 24.48 0.45 14.56
CA GLY A 94 24.59 -0.94 14.09
C GLY A 94 23.27 -1.53 13.60
N VAL A 95 22.43 -0.72 12.96
CA VAL A 95 21.16 -1.15 12.35
C VAL A 95 21.41 -1.53 10.88
N ARG A 96 20.88 -2.68 10.44
CA ARG A 96 20.97 -3.10 9.05
C ARG A 96 20.21 -2.11 8.15
N LEU A 97 20.84 -1.68 7.07
CA LEU A 97 20.28 -0.79 6.07
C LEU A 97 20.36 -1.43 4.68
N HIS A 98 19.28 -1.32 3.92
CA HIS A 98 19.24 -1.53 2.48
C HIS A 98 19.30 -0.18 1.77
N PRO A 99 20.51 0.34 1.46
CA PRO A 99 20.67 1.66 0.84
C PRO A 99 20.37 1.62 -0.66
N LEU A 100 20.20 2.78 -1.29
CA LEU A 100 20.13 2.90 -2.73
C LEU A 100 21.31 2.18 -3.41
N GLY A 101 21.00 1.28 -4.35
CA GLY A 101 21.95 0.42 -5.04
C GLY A 101 22.07 -1.01 -4.48
N ASP A 102 21.49 -1.29 -3.31
CA ASP A 102 21.29 -2.66 -2.83
C ASP A 102 20.16 -3.34 -3.62
N VAL A 103 20.36 -4.61 -3.99
CA VAL A 103 19.36 -5.45 -4.67
C VAL A 103 18.09 -5.63 -3.84
N GLU A 104 18.20 -5.52 -2.52
CA GLU A 104 17.07 -5.63 -1.59
C GLU A 104 16.42 -4.29 -1.26
N GLN A 105 16.94 -3.17 -1.75
CA GLN A 105 16.33 -1.86 -1.52
C GLN A 105 14.97 -1.75 -2.20
N GLY A 106 14.04 -1.07 -1.54
CA GLY A 106 12.71 -0.81 -2.06
C GLY A 106 11.84 -0.09 -1.04
N VAL A 107 10.59 0.12 -1.40
CA VAL A 107 9.57 0.68 -0.50
C VAL A 107 9.42 -0.24 0.70
N VAL A 108 9.42 0.33 1.90
CA VAL A 108 9.55 -0.39 3.16
C VAL A 108 8.56 -1.55 3.33
N HIS A 109 7.32 -1.36 2.86
CA HIS A 109 6.25 -2.38 2.93
C HIS A 109 6.35 -3.48 1.86
N VAL A 110 7.25 -3.34 0.89
CA VAL A 110 7.61 -4.39 -0.08
C VAL A 110 8.81 -5.17 0.42
N VAL A 111 9.79 -4.50 1.04
CA VAL A 111 11.04 -5.12 1.54
C VAL A 111 10.77 -6.17 2.62
N GLY A 112 9.88 -5.89 3.58
CA GLY A 112 9.53 -6.84 4.64
C GLY A 112 9.02 -8.19 4.12
N PRO A 113 7.92 -8.21 3.34
CA PRO A 113 7.40 -9.41 2.67
C PRO A 113 8.41 -10.06 1.72
N GLN A 114 9.14 -9.25 0.94
CA GLN A 114 10.15 -9.73 0.00
C GLN A 114 11.20 -10.62 0.67
N LEU A 115 11.64 -10.21 1.86
CA LEU A 115 12.67 -10.90 2.62
C LEU A 115 12.13 -12.04 3.50
N GLY A 116 10.82 -12.15 3.69
CA GLY A 116 10.21 -13.10 4.63
C GLY A 116 10.30 -12.66 6.09
N LEU A 117 10.52 -11.36 6.32
CA LEU A 117 10.55 -10.77 7.67
C LEU A 117 9.14 -10.62 8.24
N THR A 118 8.16 -10.41 7.38
CA THR A 118 6.75 -10.33 7.76
C THR A 118 6.18 -11.73 7.87
N GLN A 119 5.89 -12.16 9.10
CA GLN A 119 5.42 -13.52 9.37
C GLN A 119 4.09 -13.50 10.14
N PRO A 120 3.25 -14.53 9.97
CA PRO A 120 1.99 -14.61 10.69
C PRO A 120 2.16 -14.60 12.20
N GLY A 121 1.25 -13.89 12.86
CA GLY A 121 1.22 -13.80 14.32
C GLY A 121 2.20 -12.78 14.90
N THR A 122 2.96 -12.04 14.10
CA THR A 122 3.92 -11.04 14.61
C THR A 122 3.30 -9.66 14.82
N THR A 123 3.93 -8.83 15.65
CA THR A 123 3.70 -7.39 15.70
C THR A 123 4.73 -6.62 14.87
N VAL A 124 4.25 -5.78 13.95
CA VAL A 124 5.11 -5.03 13.02
C VAL A 124 4.82 -3.53 13.10
N VAL A 125 5.85 -2.72 13.30
CA VAL A 125 5.71 -1.26 13.36
C VAL A 125 6.71 -0.56 12.45
N CYS A 126 6.31 0.59 11.93
CA CYS A 126 7.18 1.50 11.20
C CYS A 126 6.71 2.93 11.44
N GLY A 127 7.61 3.89 11.27
CA GLY A 127 7.28 5.31 11.21
C GLY A 127 6.47 5.72 9.96
N ASP A 128 5.71 4.80 9.38
CA ASP A 128 4.89 4.98 8.18
C ASP A 128 3.48 4.43 8.39
N SER A 129 2.46 5.12 7.89
CA SER A 129 1.06 4.77 8.12
C SER A 129 0.63 3.45 7.47
N HIS A 130 1.23 3.10 6.33
CA HIS A 130 0.86 1.94 5.50
C HIS A 130 1.53 0.64 5.95
N THR A 131 2.12 0.63 7.15
CA THR A 131 2.58 -0.60 7.83
C THR A 131 1.46 -1.63 7.96
N SER A 132 0.20 -1.20 7.91
CA SER A 132 -0.96 -2.11 7.82
C SER A 132 -0.85 -3.13 6.69
N THR A 133 -0.09 -2.88 5.63
CA THR A 133 0.22 -3.84 4.55
C THR A 133 0.61 -5.23 5.08
N HIS A 134 1.41 -5.27 6.14
CA HIS A 134 1.93 -6.51 6.71
C HIS A 134 0.84 -7.39 7.36
N GLY A 135 -0.32 -6.82 7.68
CA GLY A 135 -1.44 -7.60 8.19
C GLY A 135 -2.07 -8.56 7.19
N ALA A 136 -1.71 -8.46 5.90
CA ALA A 136 -2.02 -9.47 4.88
C ALA A 136 -1.48 -10.87 5.23
N PHE A 137 -0.49 -10.94 6.13
CA PHE A 137 0.13 -12.17 6.63
C PHE A 137 -0.49 -12.64 7.95
N GLY A 138 -1.52 -11.98 8.47
CA GLY A 138 -2.02 -12.20 9.83
C GLY A 138 -1.14 -11.60 10.92
N ALA A 139 -0.31 -10.61 10.58
CA ALA A 139 0.47 -9.82 11.53
C ALA A 139 -0.34 -8.62 12.06
N LEU A 140 -0.16 -8.27 13.34
CA LEU A 140 -0.69 -7.03 13.88
C LEU A 140 0.26 -5.88 13.53
N ALA A 141 -0.04 -5.19 12.43
CA ALA A 141 0.89 -4.24 11.84
C ALA A 141 0.31 -2.83 11.70
N PHE A 142 1.04 -1.81 12.19
CA PHE A 142 0.53 -0.45 12.23
C PHE A 142 1.63 0.63 12.27
N GLY A 143 1.28 1.81 11.75
CA GLY A 143 2.15 2.97 11.80
C GLY A 143 2.28 3.59 13.18
N ILE A 144 3.46 4.13 13.48
CA ILE A 144 3.78 4.79 14.75
C ILE A 144 4.41 6.17 14.53
N GLY A 145 4.27 7.08 15.49
CA GLY A 145 4.89 8.40 15.41
C GLY A 145 6.38 8.38 15.79
N THR A 146 7.14 9.42 15.44
CA THR A 146 8.59 9.53 15.74
C THR A 146 8.95 9.27 17.20
N SER A 147 8.17 9.77 18.17
CA SER A 147 8.44 9.51 19.59
C SER A 147 8.25 8.03 19.96
N GLN A 148 7.32 7.35 19.28
CA GLN A 148 7.12 5.91 19.44
C GLN A 148 8.22 5.12 18.73
N VAL A 149 8.73 5.59 17.58
CA VAL A 149 9.93 5.01 16.93
C VAL A 149 11.11 5.02 17.89
N GLU A 150 11.39 6.16 18.56
CA GLU A 150 12.44 6.23 19.59
C GLU A 150 12.18 5.23 20.72
N HIS A 151 10.93 5.15 21.19
CA HIS A 151 10.56 4.25 22.27
C HIS A 151 10.81 2.78 21.90
N VAL A 152 10.38 2.34 20.71
CA VAL A 152 10.61 0.98 20.22
C VAL A 152 12.11 0.71 20.03
N LEU A 153 12.86 1.66 19.46
CA LEU A 153 14.33 1.50 19.36
C LEU A 153 14.96 1.33 20.74
N ALA A 154 14.49 2.04 21.77
CA ALA A 154 15.06 1.98 23.12
C ALA A 154 14.62 0.75 23.93
N THR A 155 13.43 0.21 23.70
CA THR A 155 12.81 -0.79 24.59
C THR A 155 12.38 -2.09 23.92
N GLN A 156 12.19 -2.08 22.60
CA GLN A 156 11.49 -3.12 21.82
C GLN A 156 10.05 -3.38 22.28
N THR A 157 9.43 -2.40 22.91
CA THR A 157 8.04 -2.48 23.35
C THR A 157 7.26 -1.25 22.95
N LEU A 158 5.94 -1.30 23.01
CA LEU A 158 5.09 -0.14 22.78
C LEU A 158 3.84 -0.18 23.66
N PRO A 159 3.56 0.87 24.46
CA PRO A 159 2.29 0.99 25.17
C PRO A 159 1.17 1.31 24.18
N MET A 160 0.10 0.51 24.18
CA MET A 160 -1.01 0.67 23.26
C MET A 160 -2.34 0.23 23.90
N ALA A 161 -3.37 1.06 23.73
CA ALA A 161 -4.73 0.67 24.11
C ALA A 161 -5.26 -0.31 23.06
N ARG A 162 -5.91 -1.39 23.51
CA ARG A 162 -6.49 -2.40 22.62
C ARG A 162 -7.59 -1.77 21.75
N PRO A 163 -7.44 -1.76 20.41
CA PRO A 163 -8.52 -1.35 19.52
C PRO A 163 -9.67 -2.34 19.58
N ARG A 164 -10.85 -1.88 19.17
CA ARG A 164 -12.00 -2.76 18.91
C ARG A 164 -11.75 -3.61 17.65
N THR A 165 -12.57 -4.61 17.43
CA THR A 165 -12.49 -5.52 16.28
C THR A 165 -13.66 -5.28 15.31
N MET A 166 -13.39 -5.27 14.01
CA MET A 166 -14.43 -5.16 12.99
C MET A 166 -14.21 -6.21 11.91
N ALA A 167 -15.23 -7.03 11.64
CA ALA A 167 -15.21 -7.95 10.51
C ALA A 167 -15.67 -7.25 9.23
N ILE A 168 -14.87 -7.34 8.17
CA ILE A 168 -15.28 -7.03 6.80
C ILE A 168 -15.44 -8.37 6.07
N THR A 169 -16.66 -8.88 6.03
CA THR A 169 -16.98 -10.15 5.36
C THR A 169 -17.30 -9.88 3.90
N VAL A 170 -16.50 -10.45 3.00
CA VAL A 170 -16.68 -10.35 1.56
C VAL A 170 -17.23 -11.67 1.02
N GLU A 171 -18.52 -11.68 0.72
CA GLU A 171 -19.23 -12.83 0.16
C GLU A 171 -19.09 -12.91 -1.36
N GLY A 172 -19.26 -14.11 -1.91
CA GLY A 172 -19.15 -14.35 -3.34
C GLY A 172 -17.71 -14.32 -3.86
N GLU A 173 -17.58 -13.99 -5.14
CA GLU A 173 -16.31 -13.95 -5.87
C GLU A 173 -16.22 -12.66 -6.69
N LEU A 174 -15.01 -12.12 -6.82
CA LEU A 174 -14.78 -10.96 -7.67
C LEU A 174 -15.02 -11.34 -9.13
N ALA A 175 -15.78 -10.52 -9.85
CA ALA A 175 -16.01 -10.69 -11.28
C ALA A 175 -14.73 -10.51 -12.10
N GLU A 176 -14.72 -11.02 -13.33
CA GLU A 176 -13.62 -10.80 -14.26
C GLU A 176 -13.36 -9.30 -14.47
N GLY A 177 -12.09 -8.90 -14.46
CA GLY A 177 -11.69 -7.50 -14.57
C GLY A 177 -11.76 -6.70 -13.26
N VAL A 178 -12.21 -7.30 -12.16
CA VAL A 178 -12.23 -6.68 -10.82
C VAL A 178 -11.06 -7.19 -9.99
N THR A 179 -10.38 -6.29 -9.29
CA THR A 179 -9.16 -6.58 -8.53
C THR A 179 -9.33 -6.30 -7.04
N ALA A 180 -8.33 -6.68 -6.25
CA ALA A 180 -8.24 -6.29 -4.84
C ALA A 180 -8.23 -4.77 -4.62
N LYS A 181 -7.72 -3.99 -5.60
CA LYS A 181 -7.75 -2.52 -5.52
C LYS A 181 -9.17 -1.99 -5.65
N ASP A 182 -9.98 -2.55 -6.54
CA ASP A 182 -11.38 -2.19 -6.70
C ASP A 182 -12.18 -2.57 -5.45
N LEU A 183 -11.94 -3.76 -4.90
CA LEU A 183 -12.55 -4.24 -3.66
C LEU A 183 -12.27 -3.28 -2.48
N ILE A 184 -11.01 -2.91 -2.23
CA ILE A 184 -10.69 -2.07 -1.09
C ILE A 184 -11.18 -0.63 -1.26
N LEU A 185 -11.19 -0.08 -2.49
CA LEU A 185 -11.81 1.21 -2.75
C LEU A 185 -13.32 1.18 -2.51
N ALA A 186 -14.01 0.12 -2.92
CA ALA A 186 -15.44 -0.07 -2.66
C ALA A 186 -15.72 -0.19 -1.15
N ILE A 187 -14.89 -0.93 -0.41
CA ILE A 187 -14.98 -1.01 1.06
C ILE A 187 -14.83 0.38 1.69
N ILE A 188 -13.80 1.14 1.30
CA ILE A 188 -13.55 2.49 1.86
C ILE A 188 -14.68 3.45 1.49
N ALA A 189 -15.22 3.39 0.28
CA ALA A 189 -16.38 4.18 -0.12
C ALA A 189 -17.63 3.81 0.68
N ARG A 190 -17.80 2.52 1.03
CA ARG A 190 -18.94 2.03 1.81
C ARG A 190 -18.90 2.46 3.27
N ILE A 191 -17.73 2.42 3.92
CA ILE A 191 -17.59 2.73 5.35
C ILE A 191 -17.07 4.15 5.62
N GLY A 192 -16.61 4.85 4.58
CA GLY A 192 -16.01 6.17 4.67
C GLY A 192 -14.58 6.15 5.23
N THR A 193 -13.91 7.30 5.15
CA THR A 193 -12.51 7.47 5.62
C THR A 193 -12.36 7.44 7.15
N GLY A 194 -13.47 7.50 7.89
CA GLY A 194 -13.51 7.34 9.35
C GLY A 194 -14.17 6.05 9.83
N GLY A 195 -14.65 5.18 8.93
CA GLY A 195 -15.46 4.01 9.29
C GLY A 195 -14.74 2.99 10.17
N GLY A 196 -13.42 2.84 9.98
CA GLY A 196 -12.56 1.95 10.76
C GLY A 196 -11.95 2.60 12.00
N GLN A 197 -12.27 3.86 12.34
CA GLN A 197 -11.60 4.57 13.43
C GLN A 197 -11.75 3.84 14.78
N GLY A 198 -10.60 3.52 15.38
CA GLY A 198 -10.52 2.79 16.64
C GLY A 198 -10.71 1.27 16.52
N TYR A 199 -10.74 0.73 15.30
CA TYR A 199 -10.84 -0.70 15.03
C TYR A 199 -9.57 -1.28 14.40
N ILE A 200 -9.35 -2.57 14.61
CA ILE A 200 -8.60 -3.44 13.71
C ILE A 200 -9.62 -4.10 12.78
N LEU A 201 -9.42 -3.96 11.47
CA LEU A 201 -10.27 -4.60 10.47
C LEU A 201 -9.76 -6.02 10.20
N GLU A 202 -10.65 -7.00 10.23
CA GLU A 202 -10.36 -8.34 9.75
C GLU A 202 -11.12 -8.58 8.45
N TYR A 203 -10.38 -8.75 7.35
CA TYR A 203 -10.97 -9.07 6.05
C TYR A 203 -11.10 -10.58 5.92
N ARG A 204 -12.31 -11.05 5.64
CA ARG A 204 -12.65 -12.48 5.61
C ARG A 204 -13.67 -12.81 4.53
N GLY A 205 -13.82 -14.10 4.25
CA GLY A 205 -14.79 -14.62 3.29
C GLY A 205 -14.16 -15.13 1.99
N PRO A 206 -14.94 -15.81 1.14
CA PRO A 206 -14.41 -16.56 -0.01
C PRO A 206 -13.62 -15.70 -1.00
N ALA A 207 -14.05 -14.46 -1.24
CA ALA A 207 -13.35 -13.54 -2.13
C ALA A 207 -11.95 -13.19 -1.61
N ILE A 208 -11.79 -13.02 -0.29
CA ILE A 208 -10.50 -12.73 0.36
C ILE A 208 -9.58 -13.95 0.34
N GLU A 209 -10.12 -15.13 0.65
CA GLU A 209 -9.36 -16.40 0.67
C GLU A 209 -8.77 -16.70 -0.73
N LYS A 210 -9.47 -16.34 -1.81
CA LYS A 210 -9.02 -16.51 -3.20
C LYS A 210 -7.95 -15.51 -3.68
N LEU A 211 -7.70 -14.43 -2.94
CA LEU A 211 -6.69 -13.44 -3.33
C LEU A 211 -5.27 -14.02 -3.21
N SER A 212 -4.41 -13.64 -4.15
CA SER A 212 -2.96 -13.83 -4.03
C SER A 212 -2.42 -13.05 -2.80
N MET A 213 -1.22 -13.39 -2.32
CA MET A 213 -0.61 -12.61 -1.24
C MET A 213 -0.38 -11.14 -1.60
N GLU A 214 -0.06 -10.85 -2.86
CA GLU A 214 0.18 -9.48 -3.31
C GLU A 214 -1.13 -8.66 -3.38
N ALA A 215 -2.24 -9.30 -3.75
CA ALA A 215 -3.58 -8.73 -3.69
C ALA A 215 -4.06 -8.52 -2.24
N ARG A 216 -3.78 -9.46 -1.33
CA ARG A 216 -4.05 -9.29 0.12
C ARG A 216 -3.28 -8.10 0.69
N MET A 217 -2.03 -7.92 0.28
CA MET A 217 -1.23 -6.74 0.65
C MET A 217 -1.86 -5.43 0.16
N THR A 218 -2.44 -5.38 -1.03
CA THR A 218 -3.21 -4.20 -1.50
C THR A 218 -4.39 -3.88 -0.56
N VAL A 219 -5.16 -4.89 -0.14
CA VAL A 219 -6.31 -4.71 0.77
C VAL A 219 -5.85 -4.17 2.13
N CYS A 220 -4.88 -4.82 2.77
CA CYS A 220 -4.40 -4.42 4.10
C CYS A 220 -3.61 -3.10 4.07
N ASN A 221 -2.93 -2.78 2.96
CA ASN A 221 -2.26 -1.49 2.78
C ASN A 221 -3.26 -0.35 2.97
N MET A 222 -4.44 -0.44 2.34
CA MET A 222 -5.40 0.66 2.35
C MET A 222 -6.37 0.68 3.53
N SER A 223 -6.19 -0.17 4.55
CA SER A 223 -7.02 -0.14 5.76
C SER A 223 -6.93 1.21 6.50
N ILE A 224 -5.78 1.87 6.45
CA ILE A 224 -5.59 3.18 7.08
C ILE A 224 -6.37 4.29 6.36
N GLU A 225 -6.69 4.12 5.08
CA GLU A 225 -7.55 5.05 4.34
C GLU A 225 -9.03 4.97 4.76
N ALA A 226 -9.44 3.88 5.40
CA ALA A 226 -10.71 3.79 6.13
C ALA A 226 -10.60 4.27 7.60
N GLY A 227 -9.43 4.77 8.02
CA GLY A 227 -9.19 5.23 9.39
C GLY A 227 -8.88 4.12 10.40
N ALA A 228 -8.71 2.88 9.93
CA ALA A 228 -8.42 1.74 10.80
C ALA A 228 -7.02 1.80 11.42
N ARG A 229 -6.86 1.18 12.60
CA ARG A 229 -5.55 1.05 13.23
C ARG A 229 -4.65 0.07 12.50
N ALA A 230 -5.24 -1.04 12.04
CA ALA A 230 -4.60 -2.09 11.25
C ALA A 230 -5.67 -2.82 10.42
N GLY A 231 -5.23 -3.56 9.41
CA GLY A 231 -6.07 -4.50 8.67
C GLY A 231 -5.39 -5.86 8.59
N MET A 232 -6.12 -6.93 8.87
CA MET A 232 -5.58 -8.29 8.99
C MET A 232 -6.36 -9.27 8.11
N ILE A 233 -5.63 -10.25 7.56
CA ILE A 233 -6.18 -11.41 6.87
C ILE A 233 -5.59 -12.65 7.52
N ALA A 234 -6.43 -13.64 7.83
CA ALA A 234 -5.97 -14.89 8.43
C ALA A 234 -4.98 -15.61 7.49
N PRO A 235 -3.85 -16.12 8.02
CA PRO A 235 -2.89 -16.84 7.21
C PRO A 235 -3.44 -18.20 6.79
N ASP A 236 -3.15 -18.60 5.56
CA ASP A 236 -3.56 -19.89 4.99
C ASP A 236 -2.46 -20.45 4.09
N GLU A 237 -2.78 -21.49 3.31
CA GLU A 237 -1.86 -22.13 2.36
C GLU A 237 -1.23 -21.13 1.37
N THR A 238 -1.95 -20.09 0.95
CA THR A 238 -1.42 -19.02 0.07
C THR A 238 -0.33 -18.22 0.79
N THR A 239 -0.54 -17.91 2.07
CA THR A 239 0.47 -17.25 2.92
C THR A 239 1.70 -18.13 3.12
N PHE A 240 1.50 -19.43 3.41
CA PHE A 240 2.62 -20.35 3.65
C PHE A 240 3.42 -20.58 2.37
N ALA A 241 2.76 -20.76 1.23
CA ALA A 241 3.43 -20.91 -0.05
C ALA A 241 4.27 -19.68 -0.41
N TYR A 242 3.77 -18.47 -0.14
CA TYR A 242 4.51 -17.24 -0.38
C TYR A 242 5.76 -17.11 0.48
N LEU A 243 5.73 -17.53 1.75
CA LEU A 243 6.85 -17.41 2.68
C LEU A 243 7.92 -18.49 2.51
N LYS A 244 7.55 -19.68 2.04
CA LYS A 244 8.45 -20.84 1.98
C LYS A 244 9.70 -20.52 1.15
N GLY A 245 10.88 -20.72 1.74
CA GLY A 245 12.17 -20.50 1.08
C GLY A 245 12.59 -19.03 0.95
N ARG A 246 11.88 -18.09 1.58
CA ARG A 246 12.35 -16.70 1.66
C ARG A 246 13.54 -16.58 2.62
N PRO A 247 14.44 -15.59 2.41
CA PRO A 247 15.70 -15.50 3.14
C PRO A 247 15.59 -15.47 4.67
N HIS A 248 14.49 -14.96 5.21
CA HIS A 248 14.24 -14.85 6.65
C HIS A 248 13.07 -15.71 7.14
N ALA A 249 12.50 -16.56 6.28
CA ALA A 249 11.48 -17.51 6.71
C ALA A 249 12.13 -18.65 7.52
N PRO A 250 11.40 -19.28 8.46
CA PRO A 250 11.87 -20.48 9.15
C PRO A 250 12.19 -21.62 8.16
N GLU A 251 13.09 -22.52 8.54
CA GLU A 251 13.49 -23.68 7.72
C GLU A 251 13.43 -24.98 8.53
N GLY A 252 13.35 -26.13 7.85
CA GLY A 252 13.39 -27.44 8.50
C GLY A 252 12.28 -27.62 9.55
N GLU A 253 12.65 -28.08 10.75
CA GLU A 253 11.71 -28.32 11.85
C GLU A 253 11.05 -27.01 12.35
N ASP A 254 11.76 -25.87 12.28
CA ASP A 254 11.21 -24.56 12.66
C ASP A 254 10.13 -24.11 11.67
N TRP A 255 10.25 -24.47 10.38
CA TRP A 255 9.19 -24.25 9.39
C TRP A 255 7.92 -25.04 9.73
N ASP A 256 8.07 -26.32 10.05
CA ASP A 256 6.93 -27.17 10.38
C ASP A 256 6.23 -26.70 11.66
N ALA A 257 7.00 -26.29 12.67
CA ALA A 257 6.47 -25.70 13.90
C ALA A 257 5.77 -24.35 13.64
N ALA A 258 6.37 -23.48 12.82
CA ALA A 258 5.79 -22.19 12.46
C ALA A 258 4.46 -22.37 11.71
N VAL A 259 4.40 -23.23 10.70
CA VAL A 259 3.15 -23.52 9.97
C VAL A 259 2.09 -24.12 10.88
N ALA A 260 2.46 -25.01 11.81
CA ALA A 260 1.54 -25.54 12.79
C ALA A 260 0.94 -24.45 13.68
N TYR A 261 1.75 -23.50 14.17
CA TYR A 261 1.27 -22.33 14.91
C TYR A 261 0.41 -21.41 14.04
N TRP A 262 0.86 -21.07 12.83
CA TRP A 262 0.17 -20.14 11.95
C TRP A 262 -1.25 -20.63 11.60
N LYS A 263 -1.46 -21.94 11.45
CA LYS A 263 -2.80 -22.53 11.24
C LYS A 263 -3.77 -22.29 12.40
N THR A 264 -3.29 -21.94 13.59
CA THR A 264 -4.13 -21.62 14.76
C THR A 264 -4.61 -20.16 14.78
N LEU A 265 -4.06 -19.30 13.91
CA LEU A 265 -4.32 -17.86 13.88
C LEU A 265 -5.61 -17.46 13.16
N ARG A 266 -6.38 -18.41 12.60
CA ARG A 266 -7.73 -18.10 12.10
C ARG A 266 -8.64 -17.70 13.26
N THR A 267 -9.49 -16.70 13.09
CA THR A 267 -10.56 -16.38 14.05
C THR A 267 -11.40 -17.61 14.39
N ASP A 268 -11.69 -17.80 15.68
CA ASP A 268 -12.52 -18.90 16.16
C ASP A 268 -13.98 -18.75 15.68
N ASP A 269 -14.67 -19.87 15.42
CA ASP A 269 -16.03 -19.85 14.84
C ASP A 269 -17.07 -19.14 15.72
N ASP A 270 -16.87 -19.11 17.04
CA ASP A 270 -17.73 -18.44 18.03
C ASP A 270 -17.19 -17.08 18.50
N ALA A 271 -16.16 -16.53 17.84
CA ALA A 271 -15.65 -15.20 18.13
C ALA A 271 -16.67 -14.11 17.78
N VAL A 272 -16.72 -13.06 18.62
CA VAL A 272 -17.64 -11.93 18.45
C VAL A 272 -16.83 -10.70 18.07
N PHE A 273 -17.23 -10.03 17.00
CA PHE A 273 -16.66 -8.74 16.60
C PHE A 273 -17.46 -7.59 17.20
N ASP A 274 -16.79 -6.47 17.51
CA ASP A 274 -17.47 -5.26 17.98
C ASP A 274 -18.32 -4.61 16.89
N ALA A 275 -17.99 -4.85 15.62
CA ALA A 275 -18.73 -4.39 14.45
C ALA A 275 -18.56 -5.35 13.26
N GLU A 276 -19.55 -5.39 12.37
CA GLU A 276 -19.51 -6.22 11.16
C GLU A 276 -20.01 -5.43 9.94
N VAL A 277 -19.34 -5.63 8.81
CA VAL A 277 -19.70 -5.06 7.51
C VAL A 277 -19.70 -6.18 6.48
N LEU A 278 -20.77 -6.24 5.69
CA LEU A 278 -20.93 -7.20 4.61
C LEU A 278 -20.71 -6.52 3.25
N ILE A 279 -19.94 -7.17 2.39
CA ILE A 279 -19.65 -6.74 1.01
C ILE A 279 -19.97 -7.90 0.07
N ASP A 280 -20.77 -7.64 -0.97
CA ASP A 280 -21.02 -8.60 -2.06
C ASP A 280 -19.98 -8.39 -3.18
N ALA A 281 -19.02 -9.32 -3.29
CA ALA A 281 -17.99 -9.26 -4.32
C ALA A 281 -18.55 -9.36 -5.75
N GLY A 282 -19.66 -10.08 -5.93
CA GLY A 282 -20.26 -10.30 -7.25
C GLY A 282 -20.89 -9.04 -7.85
N SER A 283 -21.21 -8.06 -7.00
CA SER A 283 -21.74 -6.75 -7.40
C SER A 283 -20.66 -5.75 -7.82
N LEU A 284 -19.38 -6.05 -7.54
CA LEU A 284 -18.28 -5.12 -7.80
C LEU A 284 -17.92 -5.11 -9.28
N THR A 285 -17.55 -3.93 -9.75
CA THR A 285 -16.96 -3.67 -11.08
C THR A 285 -15.70 -2.83 -10.88
N PRO A 286 -14.90 -2.54 -11.93
CA PRO A 286 -13.77 -1.61 -11.81
C PRO A 286 -14.19 -0.31 -11.11
N TYR A 287 -13.35 0.19 -10.21
CA TYR A 287 -13.66 1.26 -9.27
C TYR A 287 -12.64 2.40 -9.37
N VAL A 288 -13.08 3.64 -9.14
CA VAL A 288 -12.22 4.83 -9.23
C VAL A 288 -12.61 5.88 -8.21
N THR A 289 -11.63 6.62 -7.67
CA THR A 289 -11.94 7.83 -6.89
C THR A 289 -12.24 9.00 -7.81
N TRP A 290 -13.33 9.72 -7.57
CA TRP A 290 -13.68 10.93 -8.32
C TRP A 290 -13.27 12.21 -7.59
N GLY A 291 -13.19 12.16 -6.26
CA GLY A 291 -12.91 13.31 -5.40
C GLY A 291 -11.47 13.38 -4.88
N THR A 292 -11.29 13.99 -3.70
CA THR A 292 -10.00 14.30 -3.08
C THR A 292 -9.64 13.39 -1.90
N ASN A 293 -10.40 12.31 -1.68
CA ASN A 293 -10.02 11.28 -0.73
C ASN A 293 -10.51 9.89 -1.18
N PRO A 294 -9.98 8.81 -0.58
CA PRO A 294 -10.33 7.44 -0.99
C PRO A 294 -11.78 7.03 -0.72
N GLY A 295 -12.50 7.72 0.18
CA GLY A 295 -13.93 7.50 0.42
C GLY A 295 -14.83 8.08 -0.67
N GLN A 296 -14.31 8.99 -1.50
CA GLN A 296 -15.02 9.56 -2.64
C GLN A 296 -14.75 8.73 -3.90
N GLY A 297 -15.18 7.48 -3.88
CA GLY A 297 -15.04 6.54 -4.99
C GLY A 297 -16.36 5.94 -5.46
N LEU A 298 -16.39 5.57 -6.74
CA LEU A 298 -17.55 5.00 -7.43
C LEU A 298 -17.11 3.91 -8.42
N PRO A 299 -18.04 3.02 -8.83
CA PRO A 299 -17.84 2.18 -10.01
C PRO A 299 -17.50 3.05 -11.24
N LEU A 300 -16.55 2.61 -12.05
CA LEU A 300 -16.05 3.36 -13.21
C LEU A 300 -17.13 3.65 -14.26
N SER A 301 -18.21 2.86 -14.30
CA SER A 301 -19.37 3.07 -15.17
C SER A 301 -20.27 4.25 -14.74
N GLU A 302 -20.08 4.77 -13.54
CA GLU A 302 -20.92 5.82 -12.96
C GLU A 302 -20.55 7.23 -13.45
N ARG A 303 -21.26 8.21 -12.90
CA ARG A 303 -21.09 9.64 -13.13
C ARG A 303 -20.65 10.34 -11.86
N VAL A 304 -19.93 11.45 -12.02
CA VAL A 304 -19.57 12.35 -10.93
C VAL A 304 -20.85 12.79 -10.18
N PRO A 305 -20.92 12.61 -8.85
CA PRO A 305 -22.12 12.98 -8.07
C PRO A 305 -22.48 14.46 -8.20
N ASP A 306 -23.77 14.74 -8.14
CA ASP A 306 -24.27 16.11 -7.97
C ASP A 306 -24.26 16.47 -6.48
N PRO A 307 -23.51 17.50 -6.03
CA PRO A 307 -23.54 17.92 -4.63
C PRO A 307 -24.95 18.22 -4.11
N ALA A 308 -25.88 18.64 -4.96
CA ALA A 308 -27.27 18.89 -4.58
C ALA A 308 -28.05 17.61 -4.18
N SER A 309 -27.53 16.42 -4.51
CA SER A 309 -28.13 15.13 -4.13
C SER A 309 -27.82 14.71 -2.68
N TYR A 310 -26.87 15.36 -2.02
CA TYR A 310 -26.53 15.07 -0.62
C TYR A 310 -27.47 15.83 0.33
N GLU A 311 -28.16 15.08 1.19
CA GLU A 311 -29.01 15.63 2.25
C GLU A 311 -28.17 16.29 3.35
N ASP A 312 -27.05 15.66 3.72
CA ASP A 312 -26.14 16.17 4.75
C ASP A 312 -25.38 17.41 4.24
N PRO A 313 -25.47 18.56 4.94
CA PRO A 313 -24.79 19.79 4.52
C PRO A 313 -23.26 19.70 4.50
N SER A 314 -22.66 18.88 5.36
CA SER A 314 -21.21 18.68 5.41
C SER A 314 -20.74 17.83 4.23
N GLU A 315 -21.46 16.77 3.90
CA GLU A 315 -21.17 15.96 2.71
C GLU A 315 -21.34 16.75 1.42
N ARG A 316 -22.40 17.55 1.32
CA ARG A 316 -22.61 18.48 0.19
C ARG A 316 -21.44 19.45 0.04
N PHE A 317 -21.02 20.11 1.12
CA PHE A 317 -19.90 21.05 1.08
C PHE A 317 -18.57 20.34 0.72
N ALA A 318 -18.34 19.14 1.25
CA ALA A 318 -17.15 18.35 0.91
C ALA A 318 -17.15 17.92 -0.57
N ALA A 319 -18.32 17.57 -1.13
CA ALA A 319 -18.46 17.25 -2.55
C ALA A 319 -18.20 18.49 -3.43
N GLU A 320 -18.80 19.65 -3.10
CA GLU A 320 -18.55 20.93 -3.81
C GLU A 320 -17.06 21.27 -3.85
N LYS A 321 -16.37 21.16 -2.72
CA LYS A 321 -14.92 21.41 -2.62
C LYS A 321 -14.10 20.42 -3.42
N ALA A 322 -14.46 19.14 -3.37
CA ALA A 322 -13.80 18.11 -4.16
C ALA A 322 -13.96 18.37 -5.67
N LEU A 323 -15.14 18.75 -6.15
CA LEU A 323 -15.36 19.08 -7.56
C LEU A 323 -14.58 20.32 -8.00
N GLU A 324 -14.53 21.36 -7.17
CA GLU A 324 -13.75 22.57 -7.42
C GLU A 324 -12.25 22.22 -7.58
N TYR A 325 -11.69 21.48 -6.63
CA TYR A 325 -10.28 21.06 -6.67
C TYR A 325 -10.01 20.17 -7.89
N MET A 326 -10.82 19.14 -8.07
CA MET A 326 -10.67 18.16 -9.14
C MET A 326 -11.02 18.72 -10.51
N GLY A 327 -11.61 19.93 -10.60
CA GLY A 327 -12.04 20.53 -11.86
C GLY A 327 -13.03 19.64 -12.62
N LEU A 328 -14.00 19.08 -11.91
CA LEU A 328 -15.03 18.18 -12.45
C LEU A 328 -16.41 18.84 -12.40
N SER A 329 -17.30 18.42 -13.29
CA SER A 329 -18.69 18.86 -13.31
C SER A 329 -19.62 17.75 -12.81
N ALA A 330 -20.67 18.12 -12.08
CA ALA A 330 -21.73 17.19 -11.68
C ALA A 330 -22.34 16.48 -12.90
N GLY A 331 -22.57 15.17 -12.80
CA GLY A 331 -23.14 14.35 -13.86
C GLY A 331 -22.19 13.96 -15.01
N GLN A 332 -20.95 14.46 -15.00
CA GLN A 332 -19.91 14.06 -15.96
C GLN A 332 -19.67 12.54 -15.86
N PRO A 333 -19.75 11.77 -16.96
CA PRO A 333 -19.33 10.37 -16.95
C PRO A 333 -17.88 10.24 -16.49
N LEU A 334 -17.61 9.31 -15.57
CA LEU A 334 -16.24 9.07 -15.12
C LEU A 334 -15.34 8.68 -16.31
N ARG A 335 -15.89 7.91 -17.24
CA ARG A 335 -15.21 7.50 -18.48
C ARG A 335 -14.86 8.66 -19.42
N GLU A 336 -15.42 9.86 -19.26
CA GLU A 336 -15.06 11.02 -20.09
C GLU A 336 -13.96 11.88 -19.46
N ILE A 337 -13.49 11.53 -18.26
CA ILE A 337 -12.44 12.28 -17.56
C ILE A 337 -11.09 11.95 -18.21
N ARG A 338 -10.56 12.92 -18.95
CA ARG A 338 -9.21 12.87 -19.55
C ARG A 338 -8.12 13.01 -18.50
N VAL A 339 -7.02 12.27 -18.68
CA VAL A 339 -5.84 12.33 -17.82
C VAL A 339 -4.63 12.84 -18.59
N ASP A 340 -3.67 13.40 -17.87
CA ASP A 340 -2.39 13.86 -18.41
C ASP A 340 -1.26 12.88 -18.03
N THR A 341 -1.37 12.26 -16.84
CA THR A 341 -0.39 11.31 -16.32
C THR A 341 -1.06 10.01 -15.86
N VAL A 342 -0.35 8.90 -16.00
CA VAL A 342 -0.68 7.61 -15.41
C VAL A 342 0.50 7.13 -14.58
N PHE A 343 0.23 6.65 -13.36
CA PHE A 343 1.25 6.11 -12.47
C PHE A 343 0.91 4.71 -12.03
N VAL A 344 1.80 3.77 -12.33
CA VAL A 344 1.73 2.36 -11.90
C VAL A 344 2.93 2.09 -10.99
N GLY A 345 2.68 1.75 -9.73
CA GLY A 345 3.76 1.39 -8.81
C GLY A 345 3.52 1.68 -7.33
N SER A 346 4.64 1.85 -6.61
CA SER A 346 4.75 2.09 -5.16
C SER A 346 4.39 0.88 -4.27
N CYS A 347 4.20 1.08 -2.96
CA CYS A 347 3.90 0.01 -2.01
C CYS A 347 2.53 -0.65 -2.24
N THR A 348 1.56 0.05 -2.80
CA THR A 348 0.19 -0.48 -2.96
C THR A 348 0.08 -1.42 -4.14
N ASN A 349 0.72 -1.10 -5.27
CA ASN A 349 0.58 -1.85 -6.53
C ASN A 349 1.85 -1.76 -7.41
N GLY A 350 3.03 -1.98 -6.84
CA GLY A 350 4.31 -2.03 -7.54
C GLY A 350 4.99 -3.39 -7.50
N ARG A 351 4.26 -4.46 -7.17
CA ARG A 351 4.81 -5.81 -7.09
C ARG A 351 4.75 -6.50 -8.45
N ILE A 352 5.35 -7.68 -8.56
CA ILE A 352 5.51 -8.30 -9.88
C ILE A 352 4.17 -8.67 -10.52
N GLU A 353 3.16 -9.08 -9.74
CA GLU A 353 1.84 -9.36 -10.31
C GLU A 353 1.16 -8.11 -10.85
N ASP A 354 1.32 -6.96 -10.18
CA ASP A 354 0.76 -5.68 -10.60
C ASP A 354 1.39 -5.23 -11.92
N LEU A 355 2.71 -5.36 -12.04
CA LEU A 355 3.45 -5.02 -13.25
C LEU A 355 3.08 -5.93 -14.42
N ARG A 356 2.91 -7.24 -14.19
CA ARG A 356 2.41 -8.17 -15.22
C ARG A 356 1.01 -7.79 -15.67
N ALA A 357 0.11 -7.53 -14.73
CA ALA A 357 -1.28 -7.15 -15.03
C ALA A 357 -1.36 -5.88 -15.87
N ALA A 358 -0.55 -4.86 -15.56
CA ALA A 358 -0.47 -3.65 -16.37
C ALA A 358 0.21 -3.90 -17.73
N ALA A 359 1.28 -4.70 -17.76
CA ALA A 359 2.01 -5.05 -18.99
C ALA A 359 1.11 -5.79 -19.99
N ASP A 360 0.28 -6.73 -19.52
CA ASP A 360 -0.64 -7.49 -20.38
C ASP A 360 -1.67 -6.59 -21.07
N VAL A 361 -2.08 -5.50 -20.43
CA VAL A 361 -2.99 -4.52 -21.01
C VAL A 361 -2.28 -3.62 -22.03
N VAL A 362 -1.06 -3.15 -21.76
CA VAL A 362 -0.35 -2.25 -22.70
C VAL A 362 0.39 -2.99 -23.82
N ARG A 363 0.56 -4.32 -23.74
CA ARG A 363 1.31 -5.11 -24.72
C ARG A 363 0.77 -4.92 -26.14
N GLY A 364 1.66 -4.52 -27.04
CA GLY A 364 1.32 -4.25 -28.44
C GLY A 364 0.52 -2.97 -28.66
N ARG A 365 0.27 -2.17 -27.62
CA ARG A 365 -0.44 -0.88 -27.69
C ARG A 365 0.52 0.28 -27.44
N LYS A 366 0.05 1.52 -27.59
CA LYS A 366 0.81 2.74 -27.30
C LYS A 366 0.07 3.58 -26.28
N VAL A 367 0.82 4.24 -25.39
CA VAL A 367 0.31 5.31 -24.54
C VAL A 367 -0.21 6.43 -25.44
N ALA A 368 -1.37 6.98 -25.09
CA ALA A 368 -2.04 8.02 -25.88
C ALA A 368 -1.17 9.29 -26.03
N ASP A 369 -1.33 9.98 -27.16
CA ASP A 369 -0.64 11.25 -27.40
C ASP A 369 -0.93 12.27 -26.30
N GLY A 370 0.14 12.83 -25.71
CA GLY A 370 0.04 13.80 -24.63
C GLY A 370 -0.14 13.20 -23.23
N VAL A 371 -0.24 11.88 -23.11
CA VAL A 371 -0.27 11.18 -21.81
C VAL A 371 1.11 10.70 -21.43
N ARG A 372 1.51 10.94 -20.18
CA ARG A 372 2.75 10.43 -19.60
C ARG A 372 2.46 9.24 -18.69
N MET A 373 3.06 8.08 -18.96
CA MET A 373 2.93 6.91 -18.08
C MET A 373 4.23 6.62 -17.33
N LEU A 374 4.21 6.59 -16.00
CA LEU A 374 5.34 6.19 -15.15
C LEU A 374 5.10 4.78 -14.60
N VAL A 375 6.10 3.91 -14.69
CA VAL A 375 6.06 2.55 -14.16
C VAL A 375 7.20 2.33 -13.17
N VAL A 376 6.86 2.20 -11.88
CA VAL A 376 7.80 2.19 -10.75
C VAL A 376 7.69 0.87 -9.97
N PRO A 377 8.68 -0.03 -10.07
CA PRO A 377 8.73 -1.22 -9.23
C PRO A 377 8.77 -0.89 -7.73
N GLY A 378 8.19 -1.76 -6.91
CA GLY A 378 8.17 -1.59 -5.45
C GLY A 378 9.53 -1.83 -4.78
N SER A 379 10.44 -2.54 -5.45
CA SER A 379 11.82 -2.78 -4.99
C SER A 379 12.76 -3.02 -6.18
N ALA A 380 14.07 -2.91 -5.93
CA ALA A 380 15.10 -3.23 -6.91
C ALA A 380 15.00 -4.68 -7.38
N ARG A 381 14.77 -5.64 -6.46
CA ARG A 381 14.53 -7.05 -6.80
C ARG A 381 13.32 -7.25 -7.72
N VAL A 382 12.20 -6.58 -7.45
CA VAL A 382 11.02 -6.63 -8.35
C VAL A 382 11.36 -6.03 -9.72
N GLY A 383 12.08 -4.91 -9.74
CA GLY A 383 12.53 -4.29 -10.99
C GLY A 383 13.43 -5.22 -11.82
N LEU A 384 14.39 -5.90 -11.19
CA LEU A 384 15.25 -6.88 -11.86
C LEU A 384 14.47 -8.08 -12.38
N GLN A 385 13.52 -8.60 -11.59
CA GLN A 385 12.64 -9.67 -12.04
C GLN A 385 11.79 -9.24 -13.25
N ALA A 386 11.24 -8.03 -13.22
CA ALA A 386 10.45 -7.51 -14.34
C ALA A 386 11.29 -7.34 -15.61
N VAL A 387 12.57 -6.98 -15.49
CA VAL A 387 13.51 -6.94 -16.62
C VAL A 387 13.82 -8.35 -17.15
N ASP A 388 14.05 -9.32 -16.26
CA ASP A 388 14.28 -10.73 -16.63
C ASP A 388 13.07 -11.32 -17.39
N GLU A 389 11.86 -10.94 -17.00
CA GLU A 389 10.61 -11.32 -17.66
C GLU A 389 10.28 -10.49 -18.91
N GLY A 390 11.10 -9.48 -19.25
CA GLY A 390 10.91 -8.60 -20.40
C GLY A 390 9.75 -7.60 -20.28
N LEU A 391 9.21 -7.40 -19.09
CA LEU A 391 8.10 -6.47 -18.84
C LEU A 391 8.54 -5.01 -19.04
N ASP A 392 9.80 -4.68 -18.73
CA ASP A 392 10.34 -3.34 -18.91
C ASP A 392 10.33 -2.92 -20.39
N GLN A 393 10.60 -3.86 -21.30
CA GLN A 393 10.51 -3.63 -22.75
C GLN A 393 9.07 -3.40 -23.18
N VAL A 394 8.11 -4.20 -22.69
CA VAL A 394 6.68 -4.01 -22.99
C VAL A 394 6.23 -2.58 -22.66
N PHE A 395 6.63 -2.06 -21.50
CA PHE A 395 6.30 -0.69 -21.10
C PHE A 395 7.03 0.36 -21.97
N LYS A 396 8.33 0.19 -22.21
CA LYS A 396 9.11 1.12 -23.07
C LYS A 396 8.59 1.15 -24.51
N GLU A 397 8.25 0.00 -25.06
CA GLU A 397 7.64 -0.13 -26.38
C GLU A 397 6.28 0.55 -26.44
N ALA A 398 5.47 0.48 -25.38
CA ALA A 398 4.23 1.25 -25.30
C ALA A 398 4.46 2.77 -25.21
N GLY A 399 5.69 3.22 -24.93
CA GLY A 399 6.03 4.64 -24.75
C GLY A 399 5.97 5.08 -23.28
N ALA A 400 5.87 4.15 -22.33
CA ALA A 400 5.91 4.45 -20.91
C ALA A 400 7.35 4.65 -20.40
N GLU A 401 7.46 5.43 -19.34
CA GLU A 401 8.70 5.71 -18.62
C GLU A 401 8.94 4.60 -17.57
N TRP A 402 9.83 3.66 -17.89
CA TRP A 402 10.33 2.68 -16.92
C TRP A 402 11.25 3.35 -15.89
N ARG A 403 11.00 3.12 -14.60
CA ARG A 403 11.69 3.76 -13.48
C ARG A 403 12.39 2.75 -12.56
N HIS A 404 13.30 3.26 -11.73
CA HIS A 404 13.85 2.51 -10.60
C HIS A 404 12.93 2.56 -9.38
N ALA A 405 13.15 1.65 -8.43
CA ALA A 405 12.28 1.48 -7.28
C ALA A 405 12.35 2.63 -6.27
N GLY A 406 11.18 3.04 -5.76
CA GLY A 406 11.03 4.06 -4.74
C GLY A 406 9.56 4.40 -4.50
N CYS A 407 9.27 5.20 -3.47
CA CYS A 407 7.90 5.66 -3.21
C CYS A 407 7.35 6.49 -4.38
N SER A 408 8.22 7.26 -5.04
CA SER A 408 7.89 8.05 -6.22
C SER A 408 6.68 8.97 -5.99
N MET A 409 5.84 9.11 -7.02
CA MET A 409 4.68 9.98 -7.02
C MET A 409 3.62 9.59 -5.97
N CYS A 410 3.70 8.41 -5.33
CA CYS A 410 2.80 8.05 -4.23
C CYS A 410 2.85 9.03 -3.04
N LEU A 411 4.02 9.61 -2.78
CA LEU A 411 4.18 10.69 -1.81
C LEU A 411 4.67 12.00 -2.43
N GLY A 412 5.28 11.96 -3.62
CA GLY A 412 5.76 13.17 -4.30
C GLY A 412 6.88 13.90 -3.55
N MET A 413 7.65 13.19 -2.72
CA MET A 413 8.84 13.74 -2.04
C MET A 413 10.09 13.73 -2.92
N ASN A 414 10.09 12.92 -3.97
CA ASN A 414 11.15 12.89 -4.97
C ASN A 414 10.74 13.75 -6.20
N PRO A 415 11.55 13.79 -7.28
CA PRO A 415 11.23 14.56 -8.48
C PRO A 415 9.97 14.12 -9.25
N ASP A 416 9.41 12.94 -8.97
CA ASP A 416 8.18 12.46 -9.62
C ASP A 416 6.97 13.18 -9.00
N GLN A 417 6.57 14.31 -9.58
CA GLN A 417 5.44 15.12 -9.12
C GLN A 417 4.55 15.58 -10.27
N LEU A 418 3.27 15.78 -9.94
CA LEU A 418 2.28 16.44 -10.79
C LEU A 418 2.44 17.96 -10.74
N ALA A 419 2.29 18.60 -11.88
CA ALA A 419 2.15 20.05 -12.00
C ALA A 419 0.73 20.50 -11.58
N PRO A 420 0.55 21.79 -11.21
CA PRO A 420 -0.78 22.33 -10.92
C PRO A 420 -1.75 22.13 -12.08
N GLY A 421 -2.90 21.52 -11.80
CA GLY A 421 -3.96 21.24 -12.78
C GLY A 421 -3.79 19.92 -13.54
N GLU A 422 -2.59 19.33 -13.54
CA GLU A 422 -2.31 18.03 -14.15
C GLU A 422 -3.11 16.93 -13.44
N ARG A 423 -3.72 16.05 -14.24
CA ARG A 423 -4.57 14.96 -13.75
C ARG A 423 -3.91 13.59 -13.94
N SER A 424 -3.90 12.83 -12.85
CA SER A 424 -3.33 11.50 -12.78
C SER A 424 -4.39 10.42 -12.59
N ALA A 425 -4.26 9.30 -13.30
CA ALA A 425 -4.77 8.00 -12.85
C ALA A 425 -3.62 7.23 -12.18
N SER A 426 -3.74 6.93 -10.89
CA SER A 426 -2.65 6.44 -10.06
C SER A 426 -3.03 5.14 -9.36
N THR A 427 -2.12 4.17 -9.36
CA THR A 427 -2.26 2.95 -8.56
C THR A 427 -1.84 3.13 -7.10
N SER A 428 -1.54 4.36 -6.66
CA SER A 428 -1.28 4.69 -5.25
C SER A 428 -2.52 4.51 -4.36
N ASN A 429 -2.37 4.78 -3.07
CA ASN A 429 -3.39 4.64 -2.04
C ASN A 429 -4.01 5.96 -1.55
N ARG A 430 -3.41 7.13 -1.89
CA ARG A 430 -3.89 8.44 -1.42
C ARG A 430 -3.99 9.45 -2.55
N ASN A 431 -5.12 10.15 -2.60
CA ASN A 431 -5.42 11.25 -3.51
C ASN A 431 -5.81 12.55 -2.77
N PHE A 432 -5.38 12.70 -1.51
CA PHE A 432 -5.52 13.97 -0.78
C PHE A 432 -4.88 15.13 -1.54
N GLU A 433 -5.45 16.32 -1.39
CA GLU A 433 -4.98 17.52 -2.09
C GLU A 433 -3.47 17.75 -1.87
N GLY A 434 -2.74 17.89 -2.98
CA GLY A 434 -1.30 18.14 -2.95
C GLY A 434 -0.43 16.89 -2.73
N ARG A 435 -1.02 15.70 -2.53
CA ARG A 435 -0.29 14.47 -2.19
C ARG A 435 0.74 14.06 -3.23
N GLN A 436 0.41 14.17 -4.51
CA GLN A 436 1.29 13.79 -5.62
C GLN A 436 1.99 15.00 -6.27
N GLY A 437 1.93 16.17 -5.62
CA GLY A 437 2.34 17.45 -6.20
C GLY A 437 1.30 18.52 -5.95
N LYS A 438 1.75 19.73 -5.60
CA LYS A 438 0.85 20.84 -5.21
C LYS A 438 -0.09 21.22 -6.37
N GLY A 439 -1.40 21.04 -6.15
CA GLY A 439 -2.44 21.35 -7.13
C GLY A 439 -2.63 20.29 -8.21
N GLY A 440 -1.94 19.14 -8.14
CA GLY A 440 -2.20 17.99 -8.99
C GLY A 440 -3.47 17.26 -8.58
N ARG A 441 -4.18 16.67 -9.55
CA ARG A 441 -5.48 15.99 -9.36
C ARG A 441 -5.31 14.50 -9.54
N THR A 442 -5.74 13.68 -8.58
CA THR A 442 -5.43 12.24 -8.61
C THR A 442 -6.69 11.38 -8.49
N HIS A 443 -6.81 10.41 -9.38
CA HIS A 443 -7.81 9.35 -9.35
C HIS A 443 -7.11 8.03 -8.99
N LEU A 444 -7.56 7.37 -7.92
CA LEU A 444 -7.03 6.08 -7.52
C LEU A 444 -7.72 4.98 -8.30
N VAL A 445 -6.92 4.10 -8.92
CA VAL A 445 -7.40 3.03 -9.79
C VAL A 445 -6.57 1.75 -9.60
N SER A 446 -7.04 0.63 -10.13
CA SER A 446 -6.28 -0.63 -10.25
C SER A 446 -5.21 -0.56 -11.36
N PRO A 447 -4.18 -1.43 -11.34
CA PRO A 447 -3.15 -1.47 -12.39
C PRO A 447 -3.72 -1.63 -13.81
N GLN A 448 -4.72 -2.48 -13.98
CA GLN A 448 -5.36 -2.73 -15.27
C GLN A 448 -6.14 -1.50 -15.77
N VAL A 449 -6.86 -0.82 -14.86
CA VAL A 449 -7.56 0.44 -15.19
C VAL A 449 -6.55 1.55 -15.49
N ALA A 450 -5.45 1.65 -14.75
CA ALA A 450 -4.37 2.60 -15.06
C ALA A 450 -3.79 2.35 -16.46
N ALA A 451 -3.47 1.10 -16.79
CA ALA A 451 -2.93 0.71 -18.09
C ALA A 451 -3.90 1.00 -19.25
N ALA A 452 -5.18 0.65 -19.11
CA ALA A 452 -6.19 0.96 -20.13
C ALA A 452 -6.39 2.49 -20.28
N THR A 453 -6.38 3.21 -19.16
CA THR A 453 -6.44 4.67 -19.13
C THR A 453 -5.24 5.30 -19.84
N ALA A 454 -4.04 4.73 -19.71
CA ALA A 454 -2.84 5.23 -20.41
C ALA A 454 -2.97 5.10 -21.93
N VAL A 455 -3.59 4.03 -22.40
CA VAL A 455 -3.79 3.75 -23.84
C VAL A 455 -4.86 4.66 -24.45
N LEU A 456 -5.96 4.93 -23.71
CA LEU A 456 -7.10 5.70 -24.23
C LEU A 456 -7.07 7.20 -23.89
N GLY A 457 -6.24 7.61 -22.92
CA GLY A 457 -6.09 8.99 -22.47
C GLY A 457 -7.25 9.57 -21.65
N HIS A 458 -8.17 8.71 -21.22
CA HIS A 458 -9.24 9.01 -20.29
C HIS A 458 -9.50 7.79 -19.39
N LEU A 459 -10.16 7.98 -18.25
CA LEU A 459 -10.45 6.89 -17.32
C LEU A 459 -11.16 5.74 -18.04
N ALA A 460 -10.53 4.57 -18.05
CA ALA A 460 -10.99 3.41 -18.78
C ALA A 460 -10.55 2.11 -18.13
N SER A 461 -11.28 1.03 -18.43
CA SER A 461 -10.99 -0.34 -18.04
C SER A 461 -10.53 -1.14 -19.25
N PRO A 462 -9.93 -2.33 -19.06
CA PRO A 462 -9.56 -3.19 -20.19
C PRO A 462 -10.72 -3.54 -21.13
N ALA A 463 -11.95 -3.59 -20.62
CA ALA A 463 -13.15 -3.89 -21.40
C ALA A 463 -13.52 -2.80 -22.42
N ASP A 464 -12.93 -1.60 -22.30
CA ASP A 464 -13.15 -0.49 -23.25
C ASP A 464 -12.13 -0.49 -24.40
N LEU A 465 -11.11 -1.35 -24.33
CA LEU A 465 -10.11 -1.50 -25.39
C LEU A 465 -10.66 -2.33 -26.54
N SER A 466 -10.22 -2.00 -27.74
CA SER A 466 -10.58 -2.65 -29.01
C SER A 466 -9.35 -3.29 -29.67
N ASP A 467 -9.60 -4.21 -30.62
CA ASP A 467 -8.51 -4.82 -31.42
C ASP A 467 -7.75 -3.79 -32.26
N THR A 468 -8.40 -2.67 -32.62
CA THR A 468 -7.76 -1.56 -33.34
C THR A 468 -6.74 -0.79 -32.51
N ASP A 469 -6.76 -0.94 -31.19
CA ASP A 469 -5.78 -0.30 -30.30
C ASP A 469 -4.44 -1.06 -30.27
N VAL A 470 -4.38 -2.25 -30.86
CA VAL A 470 -3.13 -3.01 -31.05
C VAL A 470 -2.40 -2.48 -32.28
N THR A 471 -1.22 -1.92 -32.05
CA THR A 471 -0.33 -1.49 -33.14
C THR A 471 0.23 -2.68 -33.89
N ALA A 472 0.21 -2.61 -35.22
CA ALA A 472 0.84 -3.62 -36.06
C ALA A 472 2.34 -3.73 -35.73
N PRO A 473 2.93 -4.94 -35.69
CA PRO A 473 4.35 -5.09 -35.45
C PRO A 473 5.13 -4.30 -36.51
N ALA A 474 6.15 -3.55 -36.07
CA ALA A 474 7.01 -2.80 -36.99
C ALA A 474 7.57 -3.78 -38.04
N ALA A 475 7.36 -3.46 -39.32
CA ALA A 475 7.94 -4.24 -40.40
C ALA A 475 9.47 -4.22 -40.28
N VAL A 476 10.08 -5.40 -40.12
CA VAL A 476 11.53 -5.60 -39.95
C VAL A 476 12.30 -5.22 -41.20
#